data_AF-A0A9W7C0J0-F1
#
_entry.id   AF-A0A9W7C0J0-F1
#
_cell.length_a   1.000
_cell.length_b   1.000
_cell.length_c   1.000
_cell.angle_alpha   90.00
_cell.angle_beta   90.00
_cell.angle_gamma   90.00
#
_symmetry.space_group_name_H-M   'P 1'
#
loop_
_entity.id
_entity.type
_entity.pdbx_description
1 polymer ?
#
loop_
_entity_poly.entity_id
_entity_poly.type
_entity_poly.pdbx_seq_one_letter_code
_entity_poly.pdbx_strand_id
1 'polypeptide(L)'
;MPVSRRSSRSRSHSRSRPLLPPKPSPPAQSQSPIDIIYVYWPLLFMLLTIISVILLPLKEEKGIILQPSDDDSVGAFLRSPVLSLCIALCGGGLWWMNGKDVIGNTERMAMIWHLTNATWWSFGCDSLSGLFHLTPRMRKLYLILDSKHGVNFSDQARRAAWNPERATLDSVYWAETTVHVPLSWLAFYMYGTRHPSRYLVEAFLGGVQFVGCFGYYGPEVLAYLHGFETSWPANRVIWWLGVGCVPLVWCALPIALTVRAVLKGGGGGRGKRKKL
;
A
#
# COMPACT_ATOMS: atom_id res chain seq x y z
N MET A 1 55.77 27.62 -8.48
CA MET A 1 55.76 28.57 -7.34
C MET A 1 54.57 28.25 -6.44
N PRO A 2 54.76 27.84 -5.18
CA PRO A 2 53.65 27.55 -4.26
C PRO A 2 53.31 28.79 -3.41
N VAL A 3 52.06 29.23 -3.47
CA VAL A 3 51.56 30.35 -2.65
C VAL A 3 51.02 29.79 -1.34
N SER A 4 51.81 29.96 -0.28
CA SER A 4 51.47 29.68 1.11
C SER A 4 50.38 30.65 1.61
N ARG A 5 49.15 30.19 1.74
CA ARG A 5 48.06 30.92 2.42
C ARG A 5 48.04 30.56 3.90
N ARG A 6 48.60 31.44 4.73
CA ARG A 6 48.44 31.45 6.19
C ARG A 6 46.97 31.73 6.54
N SER A 7 46.27 30.71 7.03
CA SER A 7 44.96 30.82 7.65
C SER A 7 45.13 31.26 9.12
N SER A 8 44.71 32.49 9.42
CA SER A 8 44.65 33.04 10.76
C SER A 8 43.54 32.37 11.57
N ARG A 9 43.92 31.48 12.49
CA ARG A 9 43.02 30.89 13.50
C ARG A 9 42.62 31.96 14.53
N SER A 10 41.47 32.58 14.32
CA SER A 10 40.75 33.31 15.37
C SER A 10 40.22 32.31 16.41
N ARG A 11 40.90 32.23 17.57
CA ARG A 11 40.42 31.51 18.74
C ARG A 11 39.36 32.38 19.42
N SER A 12 38.10 32.22 19.03
CA SER A 12 36.98 32.78 19.80
C SER A 12 36.86 32.01 21.12
N HIS A 13 37.12 32.69 22.23
CA HIS A 13 36.81 32.19 23.57
C HIS A 13 35.29 32.00 23.70
N SER A 14 34.85 30.77 23.42
CA SER A 14 33.51 30.29 23.74
C SER A 14 33.35 30.30 25.26
N ARG A 15 32.68 31.33 25.78
CA ARG A 15 32.20 31.36 27.15
C ARG A 15 31.24 30.18 27.31
N SER A 16 31.68 29.15 28.02
CA SER A 16 30.87 28.02 28.47
C SER A 16 29.68 28.56 29.26
N ARG A 17 28.52 28.67 28.60
CA ARG A 17 27.26 28.98 29.29
C ARG A 17 27.01 27.87 30.31
N PRO A 18 26.62 28.21 31.56
CA PRO A 18 26.23 27.21 32.53
C PRO A 18 25.09 26.36 31.94
N LEU A 19 25.30 25.04 31.92
CA LEU A 19 24.32 24.06 31.51
C LEU A 19 23.14 24.16 32.48
N LEU A 20 22.04 24.77 32.03
CA LEU A 20 20.79 24.69 32.77
C LEU A 20 20.39 23.22 32.89
N PRO A 21 19.83 22.79 34.04
CA PRO A 21 19.34 21.44 34.20
C PRO A 21 18.35 21.11 33.09
N PRO A 22 18.39 19.88 32.53
CA PRO A 22 17.46 19.47 31.49
C PRO A 22 16.03 19.66 31.98
N LYS A 23 15.23 20.40 31.19
CA LYS A 23 13.83 20.62 31.50
C LYS A 23 13.14 19.24 31.56
N PRO A 24 12.40 18.90 32.62
CA PRO A 24 11.74 17.60 32.72
C PRO A 24 10.84 17.39 31.50
N SER A 25 10.93 16.20 30.91
CA SER A 25 10.10 15.80 29.77
C SER A 25 8.64 15.94 30.17
N PRO A 26 7.77 16.53 29.33
CA PRO A 26 6.35 16.56 29.61
C PRO A 26 5.83 15.12 29.81
N PRO A 27 4.88 14.90 30.74
CA PRO A 27 4.30 13.58 30.95
C PRO A 27 3.76 13.05 29.63
N ALA A 28 4.01 11.77 29.36
CA ALA A 28 3.49 11.11 28.16
C ALA A 28 1.96 11.25 28.16
N GLN A 29 1.44 12.03 27.21
CA GLN A 29 0.00 12.15 27.03
C GLN A 29 -0.53 10.77 26.62
N SER A 30 -1.48 10.24 27.39
CA SER A 30 -2.18 9.02 27.02
C SER A 30 -2.89 9.25 25.69
N GLN A 31 -2.58 8.44 24.69
CA GLN A 31 -3.25 8.50 23.40
C GLN A 31 -4.73 8.11 23.57
N SER A 32 -5.63 8.85 22.93
CA SER A 32 -7.04 8.47 22.94
C SER A 32 -7.25 7.16 22.14
N PRO A 33 -8.25 6.32 22.46
CA PRO A 33 -8.56 5.14 21.66
C PRO A 33 -8.82 5.45 20.18
N ILE A 34 -9.38 6.63 19.90
CA ILE A 34 -9.67 7.11 18.53
C ILE A 34 -8.36 7.36 17.76
N ASP A 35 -7.34 7.94 18.42
CA ASP A 35 -6.03 8.16 17.81
C ASP A 35 -5.36 6.84 17.45
N ILE A 36 -5.48 5.83 18.31
CA ILE A 36 -4.91 4.49 18.06
C ILE A 36 -5.59 3.89 16.83
N ILE A 37 -6.92 3.90 16.76
CA ILE A 37 -7.65 3.39 15.59
C ILE A 37 -7.25 4.16 14.33
N TYR A 38 -7.21 5.49 14.38
CA TYR A 38 -6.83 6.32 13.25
C TYR A 38 -5.39 6.03 12.74
N VAL A 39 -4.45 5.72 13.63
CA VAL A 39 -3.08 5.38 13.23
C VAL A 39 -3.00 3.98 12.63
N TYR A 40 -3.64 3.00 13.27
CA TYR A 40 -3.43 1.58 12.98
C TYR A 40 -4.50 0.94 12.10
N TRP A 41 -5.51 1.69 11.64
CA TRP A 41 -6.55 1.12 10.77
C TRP A 41 -6.03 0.46 9.49
N PRO A 42 -4.92 0.87 8.82
CA PRO A 42 -4.43 0.13 7.66
C PRO A 42 -3.99 -1.29 8.02
N LEU A 43 -3.42 -1.47 9.21
CA LEU A 43 -3.03 -2.79 9.73
C LEU A 43 -4.27 -3.59 10.12
N LEU A 44 -5.25 -2.97 10.79
CA LEU A 44 -6.53 -3.62 11.07
C LEU A 44 -7.21 -4.07 9.78
N PHE A 45 -7.15 -3.26 8.73
CA PHE A 45 -7.71 -3.59 7.43
C PHE A 45 -6.98 -4.77 6.80
N MET A 46 -5.64 -4.81 6.85
CA MET A 46 -4.84 -5.97 6.43
C MET A 46 -5.29 -7.24 7.16
N LEU A 47 -5.39 -7.19 8.49
CA LEU A 47 -5.84 -8.33 9.30
C LEU A 47 -7.26 -8.78 8.93
N LEU A 48 -8.18 -7.84 8.73
CA LEU A 48 -9.56 -8.15 8.32
C LEU A 48 -9.61 -8.87 6.97
N THR A 49 -8.75 -8.50 6.02
CA THR A 49 -8.70 -9.21 4.73
C THR A 49 -8.10 -10.60 4.83
N ILE A 50 -7.05 -10.79 5.64
CA ILE A 50 -6.52 -12.13 5.95
C ILE A 50 -7.61 -13.01 6.60
N ILE A 51 -8.32 -12.47 7.60
CA ILE A 51 -9.43 -13.14 8.26
C ILE A 51 -10.55 -13.45 7.27
N SER A 52 -10.86 -12.54 6.34
CA SER A 52 -11.88 -12.77 5.31
C SER A 52 -11.50 -13.93 4.39
N VAL A 53 -10.24 -14.01 3.96
CA VAL A 53 -9.74 -15.15 3.17
C VAL A 53 -9.88 -16.45 3.94
N ILE A 54 -9.62 -16.45 5.25
CA ILE A 54 -9.74 -17.64 6.11
C ILE A 54 -11.21 -18.05 6.29
N LEU A 55 -12.07 -17.11 6.69
CA LEU A 55 -13.42 -17.39 7.16
C LEU A 55 -14.44 -17.56 6.03
N LEU A 56 -14.25 -16.90 4.89
CA LEU A 56 -15.23 -16.98 3.80
C LEU A 56 -15.25 -18.41 3.25
N PRO A 57 -16.41 -19.10 3.29
CA PRO A 57 -16.55 -20.39 2.63
C PRO A 57 -16.49 -20.14 1.12
N LEU A 58 -15.35 -20.45 0.53
CA LEU A 58 -15.14 -20.32 -0.92
C LEU A 58 -15.81 -21.52 -1.62
N LYS A 59 -17.13 -21.49 -1.73
CA LYS A 59 -17.90 -22.44 -2.55
C LYS A 59 -18.19 -21.80 -3.90
N GLU A 60 -17.81 -22.51 -4.95
CA GLU A 60 -18.11 -22.13 -6.33
C GLU A 60 -19.51 -22.67 -6.67
N GLU A 61 -20.55 -21.87 -6.44
CA GLU A 61 -21.90 -22.22 -6.87
C GLU A 61 -22.07 -21.82 -8.35
N LYS A 62 -22.05 -22.83 -9.22
CA LYS A 62 -22.25 -22.79 -10.69
C LYS A 62 -21.03 -22.43 -11.52
N GLY A 63 -20.10 -23.38 -11.58
CA GLY A 63 -19.48 -23.81 -12.83
C GLY A 63 -18.40 -22.91 -13.42
N ILE A 64 -17.21 -22.92 -12.83
CA ILE A 64 -15.92 -22.78 -13.53
C ILE A 64 -14.99 -23.83 -12.89
N ILE A 65 -14.25 -24.60 -13.69
CA ILE A 65 -13.26 -25.54 -13.15
C ILE A 65 -11.93 -24.79 -13.03
N LEU A 66 -11.56 -24.42 -11.80
CA LEU A 66 -10.26 -23.86 -11.46
C LEU A 66 -9.29 -24.94 -10.94
N GLN A 67 -8.14 -25.09 -11.58
CA GLN A 67 -6.89 -25.56 -10.95
C GLN A 67 -5.72 -24.78 -11.56
N PRO A 68 -4.71 -24.33 -10.78
CA PRO A 68 -3.64 -25.23 -10.32
C PRO A 68 -3.08 -24.93 -8.91
N SER A 69 -3.31 -25.87 -7.99
CA SER A 69 -2.64 -26.17 -6.71
C SER A 69 -3.62 -27.04 -5.94
N ASP A 70 -3.25 -28.28 -5.63
CA ASP A 70 -4.17 -29.33 -5.14
C ASP A 70 -4.82 -29.09 -3.76
N ASP A 71 -4.65 -27.91 -3.15
CA ASP A 71 -5.27 -27.54 -1.87
C ASP A 71 -5.53 -26.02 -1.76
N ASP A 72 -6.79 -25.58 -1.87
CA ASP A 72 -7.25 -24.21 -1.57
C ASP A 72 -7.69 -24.05 -0.09
N SER A 73 -7.37 -25.02 0.76
CA SER A 73 -7.74 -25.01 2.17
C SER A 73 -7.16 -23.81 2.91
N VAL A 74 -7.85 -23.49 4.01
CA VAL A 74 -7.34 -22.55 5.01
C VAL A 74 -5.96 -22.96 5.51
N GLY A 75 -5.72 -24.27 5.71
CA GLY A 75 -4.45 -24.79 6.20
C GLY A 75 -3.30 -24.60 5.22
N ALA A 76 -3.55 -24.71 3.91
CA ALA A 76 -2.57 -24.39 2.87
C ALA A 76 -2.26 -22.88 2.84
N PHE A 77 -3.28 -22.03 2.92
CA PHE A 77 -3.10 -20.57 2.96
C PHE A 77 -2.28 -20.10 4.16
N LEU A 78 -2.59 -20.60 5.37
CA LEU A 78 -1.90 -20.24 6.61
C LEU A 78 -0.42 -20.67 6.61
N ARG A 79 -0.08 -21.75 5.91
CA ARG A 79 1.28 -22.27 5.76
C ARG A 79 1.98 -21.77 4.50
N SER A 80 1.33 -20.90 3.72
CA SER A 80 1.90 -20.44 2.45
C SER A 80 3.14 -19.57 2.71
N PRO A 81 4.24 -19.79 1.95
CA PRO A 81 5.44 -18.97 2.09
C PRO A 81 5.17 -17.50 1.75
N VAL A 82 4.17 -17.23 0.90
CA VAL A 82 3.70 -15.87 0.56
C VAL A 82 3.16 -15.16 1.79
N LEU A 83 2.19 -15.76 2.51
CA LEU A 83 1.63 -15.13 3.70
C LEU A 83 2.70 -14.92 4.78
N SER A 84 3.55 -15.93 5.00
CA SER A 84 4.66 -15.83 5.96
C SER A 84 5.63 -14.70 5.60
N LEU A 85 6.00 -14.57 4.32
CA LEU A 85 6.86 -13.48 3.84
C LEU A 85 6.20 -12.11 4.06
N CYS A 86 4.93 -11.95 3.70
CA CYS A 86 4.19 -10.69 3.86
C CYS A 86 4.10 -10.27 5.34
N ILE A 87 3.75 -11.21 6.23
CA ILE A 87 3.69 -10.97 7.67
C ILE A 87 5.08 -10.65 8.23
N ALA A 88 6.12 -11.38 7.81
CA ALA A 88 7.49 -11.14 8.27
C ALA A 88 8.01 -9.77 7.85
N LEU A 89 7.78 -9.35 6.60
CA LEU A 89 8.17 -8.03 6.10
C LEU A 89 7.39 -6.91 6.81
N CYS A 90 6.08 -7.09 7.01
CA CYS A 90 5.25 -6.13 7.73
C CYS A 90 5.69 -6.00 9.20
N GLY A 91 5.89 -7.14 9.89
CA GLY A 91 6.40 -7.19 11.25
C GLY A 91 7.78 -6.55 11.39
N GLY A 92 8.69 -6.81 10.46
CA GLY A 92 10.00 -6.17 10.39
C GLY A 92 9.91 -4.65 10.21
N GLY A 93 9.01 -4.18 9.35
CA GLY A 93 8.72 -2.76 9.19
C GLY A 93 8.17 -2.11 10.46
N LEU A 94 7.19 -2.73 11.11
CA LEU A 94 6.62 -2.25 12.38
C LEU A 94 7.67 -2.26 13.50
N TRP A 95 8.54 -3.27 13.55
CA TRP A 95 9.65 -3.30 14.50
C TRP A 95 10.64 -2.17 14.24
N TRP A 96 11.01 -1.89 12.98
CA TRP A 96 11.87 -0.77 12.63
C TRP A 96 11.27 0.60 12.95
N MET A 97 9.93 0.72 12.91
CA MET A 97 9.20 1.91 13.34
C MET A 97 9.29 2.16 14.85
N ASN A 98 9.56 1.13 15.65
CA ASN A 98 9.62 1.26 17.10
C ASN A 98 10.79 2.19 17.50
N GLY A 99 10.52 3.19 18.34
CA GLY A 99 11.50 4.23 18.70
C GLY A 99 11.53 5.44 17.76
N LYS A 100 10.62 5.53 16.77
CA LYS A 100 10.41 6.74 15.96
C LYS A 100 9.31 7.63 16.55
N ASP A 101 9.38 7.94 17.84
CA ASP A 101 8.28 8.54 18.63
C ASP A 101 7.95 9.99 18.26
N VAL A 102 8.80 10.64 17.47
CA VAL A 102 8.63 12.05 17.06
C VAL A 102 7.76 12.20 15.79
N ILE A 103 7.12 11.12 15.33
CA ILE A 103 6.25 11.12 14.14
C ILE A 103 4.79 11.35 14.57
N GLY A 104 4.15 12.38 14.03
CA GLY A 104 2.74 12.69 14.32
C GLY A 104 1.77 11.64 13.77
N ASN A 105 0.59 11.51 14.37
CA ASN A 105 -0.39 10.44 14.07
C ASN A 105 -0.69 10.27 12.57
N THR A 106 -0.93 11.37 11.86
CA THR A 106 -1.25 11.33 10.42
C THR A 106 -0.06 10.87 9.56
N GLU A 107 1.17 11.21 9.94
CA GLU A 107 2.38 10.71 9.27
C GLU A 107 2.62 9.23 9.59
N ARG A 108 2.34 8.82 10.84
CA ARG A 108 2.42 7.42 11.26
C ARG A 108 1.39 6.55 10.54
N MET A 109 0.15 7.02 10.39
CA MET A 109 -0.88 6.36 9.60
C MET A 109 -0.44 6.17 8.14
N ALA A 110 0.07 7.22 7.50
CA ALA A 110 0.56 7.13 6.12
C ALA A 110 1.76 6.19 5.98
N MET A 111 2.66 6.20 6.97
CA MET A 111 3.77 5.24 7.03
C MET A 111 3.27 3.79 7.06
N ILE A 112 2.27 3.48 7.90
CA ILE A 112 1.68 2.13 7.99
C ILE A 112 0.88 1.80 6.71
N TRP A 113 0.20 2.77 6.11
CA TRP A 113 -0.46 2.60 4.81
C TRP A 113 0.53 2.14 3.73
N HIS A 114 1.67 2.84 3.60
CA HIS A 114 2.69 2.44 2.64
C HIS A 114 3.35 1.11 2.98
N LEU A 115 3.59 0.82 4.26
CA LEU A 115 4.09 -0.49 4.69
C LEU A 115 3.14 -1.63 4.29
N THR A 116 1.84 -1.47 4.55
CA THR A 116 0.84 -2.49 4.21
C THR A 116 0.63 -2.63 2.70
N ASN A 117 0.79 -1.56 1.90
CA ASN A 117 0.81 -1.68 0.43
C ASN A 117 2.04 -2.45 -0.06
N ALA A 118 3.21 -2.13 0.49
CA ALA A 118 4.48 -2.74 0.12
C ALA A 118 4.62 -4.21 0.54
N THR A 119 3.79 -4.67 1.49
CA THR A 119 3.89 -6.01 2.08
C THR A 119 2.68 -6.88 1.83
N TRP A 120 1.47 -6.31 1.75
CA TRP A 120 0.23 -7.07 1.65
C TRP A 120 -0.62 -6.69 0.45
N TRP A 121 -1.07 -5.43 0.32
CA TRP A 121 -2.05 -5.06 -0.72
C TRP A 121 -1.50 -5.26 -2.13
N SER A 122 -0.59 -4.39 -2.55
CA SER A 122 -0.03 -4.45 -3.89
C SER A 122 0.97 -5.60 -4.04
N PHE A 123 1.70 -5.95 -2.97
CA PHE A 123 2.66 -7.05 -3.05
C PHE A 123 2.01 -8.43 -2.88
N GLY A 124 1.41 -8.72 -1.73
CA GLY A 124 0.84 -10.04 -1.42
C GLY A 124 -0.40 -10.38 -2.25
N CYS A 125 -1.39 -9.49 -2.26
CA CYS A 125 -2.65 -9.72 -2.95
C CYS A 125 -2.47 -9.55 -4.47
N ASP A 126 -2.04 -8.38 -4.93
CA ASP A 126 -2.03 -8.10 -6.37
C ASP A 126 -0.87 -8.78 -7.11
N SER A 127 0.37 -8.56 -6.67
CA SER A 127 1.55 -9.13 -7.34
C SER A 127 1.62 -10.65 -7.15
N LEU A 128 1.76 -11.13 -5.91
CA LEU A 128 2.01 -12.55 -5.65
C LEU A 128 0.78 -13.42 -5.90
N SER A 129 -0.43 -12.94 -5.59
CA SER A 129 -1.65 -13.74 -5.77
C SER A 129 -2.38 -13.46 -7.08
N GLY A 130 -2.53 -12.20 -7.49
CA GLY A 130 -3.24 -11.79 -8.70
C GLY A 130 -2.48 -12.03 -10.00
N LEU A 131 -1.19 -11.67 -10.03
CA LEU A 131 -0.30 -11.81 -11.20
C LEU A 131 0.41 -13.17 -11.22
N PHE A 132 1.11 -13.54 -10.14
CA PHE A 132 1.90 -14.78 -10.11
C PHE A 132 1.15 -16.02 -9.61
N HIS A 133 -0.08 -15.85 -9.11
CA HIS A 133 -0.97 -16.95 -8.69
C HIS A 133 -0.40 -17.85 -7.60
N LEU A 134 0.49 -17.31 -6.74
CA LEU A 134 1.18 -18.07 -5.70
C LEU A 134 0.31 -18.38 -4.47
N THR A 135 -0.88 -17.77 -4.39
CA THR A 135 -1.80 -17.94 -3.27
C THR A 135 -3.19 -18.36 -3.78
N PRO A 136 -3.43 -19.66 -4.03
CA PRO A 136 -4.65 -20.16 -4.70
C PRO A 136 -5.94 -19.72 -4.02
N ARG A 137 -5.97 -19.75 -2.68
CA ARG A 137 -7.14 -19.33 -1.89
C ARG A 137 -7.47 -17.84 -2.08
N MET A 138 -6.46 -16.97 -2.13
CA MET A 138 -6.65 -15.55 -2.40
C MET A 138 -7.10 -15.33 -3.84
N ARG A 139 -6.52 -16.05 -4.81
CA ARG A 139 -6.97 -16.00 -6.21
C ARG A 139 -8.44 -16.41 -6.34
N LYS A 140 -8.87 -17.45 -5.63
CA LYS A 140 -10.27 -17.89 -5.62
C LYS A 140 -11.19 -16.81 -5.01
N LEU A 141 -10.74 -16.14 -3.95
CA LEU A 141 -11.46 -14.96 -3.45
C LEU A 141 -11.57 -13.88 -4.53
N TYR A 142 -10.49 -13.56 -5.23
CA TYR A 142 -10.53 -12.60 -6.34
C TYR A 142 -11.49 -13.01 -7.45
N LEU A 143 -11.53 -14.30 -7.83
CA LEU A 143 -12.52 -14.78 -8.80
C LEU A 143 -13.96 -14.57 -8.32
N ILE A 144 -14.23 -14.82 -7.04
CA ILE A 144 -15.56 -14.60 -6.45
C ILE A 144 -15.93 -13.12 -6.45
N LEU A 145 -14.95 -12.24 -6.22
CA LEU A 145 -15.15 -10.79 -6.21
C LEU A 145 -15.27 -10.20 -7.62
N ASP A 146 -14.66 -10.82 -8.62
CA ASP A 146 -14.60 -10.34 -10.00
C ASP A 146 -14.14 -11.47 -10.96
N SER A 147 -15.00 -11.85 -11.90
CA SER A 147 -14.78 -13.00 -12.79
C SER A 147 -13.64 -12.81 -13.78
N LYS A 148 -13.14 -11.58 -14.01
CA LYS A 148 -11.99 -11.33 -14.89
C LYS A 148 -10.68 -11.91 -14.36
N HIS A 149 -10.66 -12.28 -13.07
CA HIS A 149 -9.57 -13.07 -12.49
C HIS A 149 -9.56 -14.51 -12.97
N GLY A 150 -10.66 -14.97 -13.56
CA GLY A 150 -10.84 -16.30 -14.13
C GLY A 150 -10.18 -16.38 -15.49
N VAL A 151 -9.16 -17.22 -15.60
CA VAL A 151 -8.71 -17.74 -16.88
C VAL A 151 -9.08 -19.21 -16.88
N ASN A 152 -9.89 -19.64 -17.84
CA ASN A 152 -10.14 -21.04 -18.11
C ASN A 152 -8.82 -21.67 -18.62
N PHE A 153 -7.95 -22.09 -17.70
CA PHE A 153 -6.72 -22.83 -17.99
C PHE A 153 -6.99 -24.29 -18.40
N SER A 154 -8.17 -24.60 -18.93
CA SER A 154 -8.34 -25.84 -19.71
C SER A 154 -7.34 -25.81 -20.88
N ASP A 155 -6.75 -26.97 -21.19
CA ASP A 155 -5.49 -27.19 -21.93
C ASP A 155 -5.20 -26.39 -23.23
N GLN A 156 -6.16 -25.64 -23.77
CA GLN A 156 -5.97 -24.75 -24.90
C GLN A 156 -5.32 -23.41 -24.52
N ALA A 157 -5.55 -22.89 -23.30
CA ALA A 157 -4.97 -21.63 -22.81
C ALA A 157 -3.49 -21.76 -22.39
N ARG A 158 -3.02 -22.97 -22.06
CA ARG A 158 -1.58 -23.23 -21.82
C ARG A 158 -0.71 -22.99 -23.06
N ARG A 159 -1.28 -23.05 -24.27
CA ARG A 159 -0.56 -22.80 -25.54
C ARG A 159 -0.60 -21.35 -26.00
N ALA A 160 -1.46 -20.52 -25.43
CA ALA A 160 -1.53 -19.09 -25.70
C ALA A 160 -1.27 -18.35 -24.38
N ALA A 161 -0.01 -18.08 -24.07
CA ALA A 161 0.44 -17.36 -22.87
C ALA A 161 -0.05 -15.89 -22.76
N TRP A 162 -1.11 -15.54 -23.48
CA TRP A 162 -1.75 -14.24 -23.54
C TRP A 162 -3.26 -14.45 -23.68
N ASN A 163 -4.01 -14.35 -22.58
CA ASN A 163 -5.45 -14.13 -22.69
C ASN A 163 -5.66 -12.61 -22.87
N PRO A 164 -6.11 -12.13 -24.05
CA PRO A 164 -6.36 -10.71 -24.27
C PRO A 164 -7.30 -10.09 -23.23
N GLU A 165 -8.21 -10.89 -22.66
CA GLU A 165 -9.17 -10.47 -21.63
C GLU A 165 -8.47 -10.12 -20.31
N ARG A 166 -7.30 -10.73 -20.05
CA ARG A 166 -6.48 -10.45 -18.85
C ARG A 166 -5.37 -9.44 -19.07
N ALA A 167 -5.01 -9.13 -20.31
CA ALA A 167 -3.87 -8.25 -20.62
C ALA A 167 -3.95 -6.90 -19.89
N THR A 168 -5.15 -6.31 -19.82
CA THR A 168 -5.38 -5.07 -19.07
C THR A 168 -5.15 -5.25 -17.58
N LEU A 169 -5.72 -6.30 -16.98
CA LEU A 169 -5.55 -6.60 -15.56
C LEU A 169 -4.08 -6.87 -15.21
N ASP A 170 -3.42 -7.73 -15.98
CA ASP A 170 -2.02 -8.08 -15.76
C ASP A 170 -1.10 -6.85 -15.95
N SER A 171 -1.45 -5.91 -16.83
CA SER A 171 -0.72 -4.64 -16.97
C SER A 171 -0.81 -3.77 -15.72
N VAL A 172 -1.99 -3.73 -15.06
CA VAL A 172 -2.16 -3.05 -13.76
C VAL A 172 -1.29 -3.72 -12.71
N TYR A 173 -1.32 -5.05 -12.63
CA TYR A 173 -0.49 -5.78 -11.67
C TYR A 173 1.01 -5.62 -11.92
N TRP A 174 1.45 -5.57 -13.17
CA TRP A 174 2.84 -5.25 -13.49
C TRP A 174 3.23 -3.84 -13.04
N ALA A 175 2.36 -2.85 -13.28
CA ALA A 175 2.58 -1.49 -12.81
C ALA A 175 2.66 -1.44 -11.27
N GLU A 176 1.81 -2.18 -10.58
CA GLU A 176 1.87 -2.28 -9.11
C GLU A 176 3.15 -2.94 -8.63
N THR A 177 3.52 -4.08 -9.23
CA THR A 177 4.73 -4.84 -8.88
C THR A 177 6.00 -4.01 -9.08
N THR A 178 6.10 -3.30 -10.22
CA THR A 178 7.34 -2.64 -10.66
C THR A 178 7.46 -1.19 -10.22
N VAL A 179 6.34 -0.50 -9.98
CA VAL A 179 6.33 0.93 -9.62
C VAL A 179 5.79 1.11 -8.21
N HIS A 180 4.57 0.61 -7.93
CA HIS A 180 3.90 0.92 -6.67
C HIS A 180 4.57 0.26 -5.46
N VAL A 181 4.91 -1.03 -5.53
CA VAL A 181 5.53 -1.76 -4.41
C VAL A 181 6.90 -1.17 -4.03
N PRO A 182 7.86 -0.94 -4.95
CA PRO A 182 9.15 -0.33 -4.60
C PRO A 182 9.01 1.10 -4.06
N LEU A 183 8.13 1.91 -4.64
CA LEU A 183 7.91 3.27 -4.18
C LEU A 183 7.18 3.33 -2.85
N SER A 184 6.30 2.38 -2.54
CA SER A 184 5.68 2.26 -1.21
C SER A 184 6.72 1.91 -0.14
N TRP A 185 7.68 1.04 -0.42
CA TRP A 185 8.84 0.84 0.46
C TRP A 185 9.65 2.12 0.66
N LEU A 186 9.90 2.86 -0.41
CA LEU A 186 10.62 4.13 -0.37
C LEU A 186 9.86 5.17 0.46
N ALA A 187 8.54 5.31 0.26
CA ALA A 187 7.70 6.22 1.00
C ALA A 187 7.70 5.87 2.50
N PHE A 188 7.52 4.59 2.84
CA PHE A 188 7.64 4.08 4.21
C PHE A 188 8.98 4.50 4.85
N TYR A 189 10.10 4.24 4.17
CA TYR A 189 11.43 4.62 4.65
C TYR A 189 11.57 6.15 4.82
N MET A 190 11.09 6.94 3.86
CA MET A 190 11.14 8.40 3.91
C MET A 190 10.28 8.98 5.04
N TYR A 191 9.16 8.36 5.40
CA TYR A 191 8.38 8.73 6.58
C TYR A 191 9.17 8.47 7.87
N GLY A 192 9.78 7.28 8.00
CA GLY A 192 10.57 6.91 9.18
C GLY A 192 11.85 7.74 9.37
N THR A 193 12.43 8.23 8.27
CA THR A 193 13.60 9.13 8.29
C THR A 193 13.24 10.61 8.18
N ARG A 194 11.95 10.93 8.08
CA ARG A 194 11.41 12.30 7.93
C ARG A 194 12.01 13.07 6.75
N HIS A 195 12.36 12.36 5.67
CA HIS A 195 12.92 12.97 4.47
C HIS A 195 11.93 13.98 3.86
N PRO A 196 12.37 15.20 3.44
CA PRO A 196 11.47 16.24 2.95
C PRO A 196 10.68 15.83 1.70
N SER A 197 11.26 14.98 0.84
CA SER A 197 10.59 14.50 -0.38
C SER A 197 9.50 13.45 -0.14
N ARG A 198 9.24 13.02 1.11
CA ARG A 198 8.22 12.01 1.41
C ARG A 198 6.84 12.37 0.86
N TYR A 199 6.47 13.66 0.92
CA TYR A 199 5.19 14.14 0.40
C TYR A 199 5.14 14.11 -1.13
N LEU A 200 6.26 14.34 -1.82
CA LEU A 200 6.31 14.22 -3.28
C LEU A 200 6.07 12.76 -3.70
N VAL A 201 6.75 11.81 -3.05
CA VAL A 201 6.58 10.38 -3.31
C VAL A 201 5.16 9.93 -2.94
N GLU A 202 4.62 10.39 -1.81
CA GLU A 202 3.23 10.12 -1.40
C GLU A 202 2.21 10.62 -2.44
N ALA A 203 2.35 11.86 -2.93
CA ALA A 203 1.45 12.41 -3.94
C ALA A 203 1.54 11.64 -5.26
N PHE A 204 2.74 11.24 -5.68
CA PHE A 204 2.94 10.41 -6.86
C PHE A 204 2.26 9.05 -6.70
N LEU A 205 2.49 8.36 -5.58
CA LEU A 205 1.84 7.09 -5.27
C LEU A 205 0.32 7.22 -5.19
N GLY A 206 -0.18 8.33 -4.64
CA GLY A 206 -1.61 8.60 -4.60
C GLY A 206 -2.22 8.69 -6.00
N GLY A 207 -1.51 9.32 -6.94
CA GLY A 207 -1.88 9.33 -8.36
C GLY A 207 -1.83 7.94 -8.99
N VAL A 208 -0.77 7.16 -8.74
CA VAL A 208 -0.65 5.78 -9.23
C VAL A 208 -1.81 4.90 -8.73
N GLN A 209 -2.14 4.97 -7.44
CA GLN A 209 -3.25 4.22 -6.86
C GLN A 209 -4.60 4.63 -7.47
N PHE A 210 -4.83 5.93 -7.65
CA PHE A 210 -6.06 6.44 -8.25
C PHE A 210 -6.21 5.97 -9.71
N VAL A 211 -5.14 6.09 -10.51
CA VAL A 211 -5.13 5.63 -11.92
C VAL A 211 -5.29 4.12 -11.99
N GLY A 212 -4.62 3.36 -11.12
CA GLY A 212 -4.76 1.90 -11.05
C GLY A 212 -6.18 1.47 -10.69
N CYS A 213 -6.79 2.11 -9.69
CA CYS A 213 -8.18 1.86 -9.31
C CYS A 213 -9.15 2.15 -10.48
N PHE A 214 -8.96 3.29 -11.17
CA PHE A 214 -9.77 3.60 -12.35
C PHE A 214 -9.51 2.65 -13.52
N GLY A 215 -8.26 2.26 -13.77
CA GLY A 215 -7.91 1.28 -14.79
C GLY A 215 -8.51 -0.10 -14.51
N TYR A 216 -8.69 -0.45 -13.24
CA TYR A 216 -9.28 -1.71 -12.82
C TYR A 216 -10.82 -1.70 -12.88
N TYR A 217 -11.48 -0.71 -12.27
CA TYR A 217 -12.94 -0.67 -12.13
C TYR A 217 -13.65 0.14 -13.22
N GLY A 218 -12.98 1.15 -13.78
CA GLY A 218 -13.55 2.08 -14.76
C GLY A 218 -14.12 1.39 -16.01
N PRO A 219 -13.39 0.46 -16.66
CA PRO A 219 -13.92 -0.27 -17.81
C PRO A 219 -15.22 -1.01 -17.50
N GLU A 220 -15.34 -1.63 -16.33
CA GLU A 220 -16.55 -2.37 -15.93
C GLU A 220 -17.70 -1.44 -15.54
N VAL A 221 -17.43 -0.30 -14.91
CA VAL A 221 -18.44 0.74 -14.69
C VAL A 221 -19.00 1.23 -16.03
N LEU A 222 -18.13 1.49 -17.01
CA LEU A 222 -18.57 1.92 -18.34
C LEU A 222 -19.33 0.81 -19.08
N ALA A 223 -18.91 -0.46 -18.95
CA ALA A 223 -19.63 -1.60 -19.50
C ALA A 223 -21.05 -1.67 -18.91
N TYR A 224 -21.18 -1.60 -17.58
CA TYR A 224 -22.46 -1.58 -16.88
C TYR A 224 -23.37 -0.44 -17.35
N LEU A 225 -22.84 0.79 -17.45
CA LEU A 225 -23.61 1.97 -17.85
C LEU A 225 -24.12 1.89 -19.30
N HIS A 226 -23.41 1.16 -20.17
CA HIS A 226 -23.84 0.90 -21.55
C HIS A 226 -24.70 -0.37 -21.70
N GLY A 227 -25.01 -1.07 -20.61
CA GLY A 227 -25.83 -2.28 -20.63
C GLY A 227 -25.10 -3.54 -21.10
N PHE A 228 -23.76 -3.53 -21.10
CA PHE A 228 -22.96 -4.73 -21.35
C PHE A 228 -22.87 -5.59 -20.08
N GLU A 229 -22.65 -6.89 -20.27
CA GLU A 229 -22.34 -7.80 -19.18
C GLU A 229 -21.03 -7.38 -18.49
N THR A 230 -21.01 -7.44 -17.16
CA THR A 230 -19.81 -7.15 -16.36
C THR A 230 -19.28 -8.42 -15.71
N SER A 231 -18.04 -8.35 -15.23
CA SER A 231 -17.40 -9.44 -14.50
C SER A 231 -17.77 -9.46 -13.01
N TRP A 232 -18.61 -8.53 -12.58
CA TRP A 232 -19.01 -8.37 -11.19
C TRP A 232 -19.95 -9.47 -10.67
N PRO A 233 -19.85 -9.83 -9.38
CA PRO A 233 -20.70 -10.86 -8.79
C PRO A 233 -22.15 -10.39 -8.71
N ALA A 234 -23.08 -11.29 -9.06
CA ALA A 234 -24.51 -11.05 -8.92
C ALA A 234 -24.96 -10.91 -7.45
N ASN A 235 -24.22 -11.51 -6.52
CA ASN A 235 -24.51 -11.39 -5.09
C ASN A 235 -24.19 -9.96 -4.61
N ARG A 236 -25.23 -9.21 -4.24
CA ARG A 236 -25.11 -7.80 -3.83
C ARG A 236 -24.20 -7.56 -2.62
N VAL A 237 -24.12 -8.51 -1.68
CA VAL A 237 -23.23 -8.37 -0.51
C VAL A 237 -21.78 -8.50 -0.95
N ILE A 238 -21.47 -9.51 -1.76
CA ILE A 238 -20.13 -9.72 -2.33
C ILE A 238 -19.74 -8.55 -3.22
N TRP A 239 -20.67 -8.08 -4.06
CA TRP A 239 -20.49 -6.89 -4.88
C TRP A 239 -20.19 -5.65 -4.02
N TRP A 240 -20.98 -5.40 -2.99
CA TRP A 240 -20.78 -4.23 -2.15
C TRP A 240 -19.47 -4.29 -1.37
N LEU A 241 -19.02 -5.49 -0.96
CA LEU A 241 -17.72 -5.67 -0.34
C LEU A 241 -16.58 -5.50 -1.35
N GLY A 242 -16.61 -6.17 -2.50
CA GLY A 242 -15.49 -6.21 -3.46
C GLY A 242 -15.40 -5.03 -4.43
N VAL A 243 -16.54 -4.44 -4.80
CA VAL A 243 -16.66 -3.38 -5.82
C VAL A 243 -17.13 -2.05 -5.20
N GLY A 244 -17.94 -2.11 -4.15
CA GLY A 244 -18.45 -0.92 -3.47
C GLY A 244 -17.45 -0.33 -2.48
N CYS A 245 -17.32 -0.95 -1.30
CA CYS A 245 -16.62 -0.36 -0.16
C CYS A 245 -15.12 -0.49 -0.20
N VAL A 246 -14.59 -1.65 -0.61
CA VAL A 246 -13.15 -1.84 -0.72
C VAL A 246 -12.58 -0.78 -1.67
N PRO A 247 -13.02 -0.63 -2.94
CA PRO A 247 -12.41 0.33 -3.86
C PRO A 247 -12.48 1.80 -3.42
N LEU A 248 -13.50 2.16 -2.65
CA LEU A 248 -13.59 3.51 -2.07
C LEU A 248 -12.40 3.83 -1.18
N VAL A 249 -11.80 2.85 -0.49
CA VAL A 249 -10.58 3.07 0.28
C VAL A 249 -9.40 3.43 -0.64
N TRP A 250 -9.26 2.76 -1.78
CA TRP A 250 -8.21 3.00 -2.79
C TRP A 250 -8.48 4.26 -3.64
N CYS A 251 -9.66 4.88 -3.53
CA CYS A 251 -9.92 6.20 -4.10
C CYS A 251 -9.76 7.30 -3.04
N ALA A 252 -10.51 7.21 -1.94
CA ALA A 252 -10.63 8.28 -0.95
C ALA A 252 -9.31 8.54 -0.22
N LEU A 253 -8.60 7.49 0.20
CA LEU A 253 -7.36 7.69 0.94
C LEU A 253 -6.24 8.24 0.05
N PRO A 254 -5.98 7.70 -1.16
CA PRO A 254 -4.98 8.29 -2.07
C PRO A 254 -5.26 9.76 -2.41
N ILE A 255 -6.53 10.13 -2.62
CA ILE A 255 -6.94 11.53 -2.79
C ILE A 255 -6.60 12.35 -1.54
N ALA A 256 -6.99 11.88 -0.35
CA ALA A 256 -6.74 12.59 0.90
C ALA A 256 -5.23 12.77 1.17
N LEU A 257 -4.42 11.72 0.93
CA LEU A 257 -2.97 11.77 1.06
C LEU A 257 -2.35 12.72 0.02
N THR A 258 -2.83 12.70 -1.22
CA THR A 258 -2.36 13.61 -2.28
C THR A 258 -2.67 15.07 -1.94
N VAL A 259 -3.91 15.39 -1.54
CA VAL A 259 -4.29 16.75 -1.11
C VAL A 259 -3.41 17.21 0.05
N ARG A 260 -3.23 16.35 1.05
CA ARG A 260 -2.34 16.63 2.18
C ARG A 260 -0.90 16.89 1.74
N ALA A 261 -0.37 16.05 0.86
CA ALA A 261 0.98 16.17 0.34
C ALA A 261 1.18 17.45 -0.47
N VAL A 262 0.20 17.86 -1.28
CA VAL A 262 0.22 19.15 -2.00
C VAL A 262 0.23 20.32 -1.03
N LEU A 263 -0.65 20.30 -0.01
CA LEU A 263 -0.72 21.37 1.00
C LEU A 263 0.57 21.50 1.81
N LYS A 264 1.22 20.39 2.17
CA LYS A 264 2.47 20.39 2.94
C LYS A 264 3.73 20.59 2.08
N GLY A 265 3.77 20.03 0.89
CA GLY A 265 4.89 20.11 -0.05
C GLY A 265 4.96 21.43 -0.81
N GLY A 266 3.80 22.01 -1.17
CA GLY A 266 3.70 23.29 -1.87
C GLY A 266 4.12 24.51 -1.04
N GLY A 267 4.21 24.37 0.29
CA GLY A 267 4.65 25.42 1.21
C GLY A 267 6.16 25.71 1.20
N GLY A 268 6.98 24.85 0.57
CA GLY A 268 8.44 24.90 0.65
C GLY A 268 9.14 26.03 -0.12
N GLY A 269 8.42 26.84 -0.90
CA GLY A 269 9.04 27.75 -1.89
C GLY A 269 8.90 29.25 -1.66
N ARG A 270 8.06 29.73 -0.73
CA ARG A 270 7.88 31.19 -0.50
C ARG A 270 8.76 31.75 0.62
N GLY A 271 9.73 30.98 1.09
CA GLY A 271 10.79 31.45 1.98
C GLY A 271 11.79 32.31 1.23
N LYS A 272 11.51 33.62 1.13
CA LYS A 272 12.49 34.71 0.99
C LYS A 272 13.75 34.34 0.20
N ARG A 273 13.71 34.45 -1.14
CA ARG A 273 14.92 34.84 -1.88
C ARG A 273 15.37 36.17 -1.26
N LYS A 274 16.30 36.12 -0.31
CA LYS A 274 17.08 37.31 0.05
C LYS A 274 17.72 37.73 -1.27
N LYS A 275 17.33 38.92 -1.75
CA LYS A 275 18.09 39.61 -2.81
C LYS A 275 19.54 39.64 -2.32
N LEU A 276 20.41 38.89 -2.99
CA LEU A 276 21.84 39.11 -2.97
C LEU A 276 22.13 40.30 -3.88
#